data_AF-A0A023GBP1-F1
#
_entry.id   AF-A0A023GBP1-F1
#
_cell.length_a   1.000
_cell.length_b   1.000
_cell.length_c   1.000
_cell.angle_alpha   90.00
_cell.angle_beta   90.00
_cell.angle_gamma   90.00
#
_symmetry.space_group_name_H-M   'P 1'
#
loop_
_entity.id
_entity.type
_entity.pdbx_description
1 polymer ?
#
loop_
_entity_poly.entity_id
_entity_poly.type
_entity_poly.pdbx_seq_one_letter_code
_entity_poly.pdbx_strand_id
1 'polypeptide(L)' 'MQSKLVYALVFVLSVQTLMISVNACFANPPQRGQYSPACVGTRCSWGGRCSDRCECRGRNWWCNGYCF' A
#
# COMPACT_ATOMS: atom_id res chain seq x y z
N MET A 1 -14.75 2.34 -35.33
CA MET A 1 -13.41 1.81 -34.98
C MET A 1 -12.71 2.63 -33.88
N GLN A 2 -12.92 3.95 -33.81
CA GLN A 2 -12.31 4.81 -32.77
C GLN A 2 -12.76 4.47 -31.33
N SER A 3 -14.02 4.10 -31.09
CA SER A 3 -14.53 3.84 -29.74
C SER A 3 -13.89 2.64 -29.04
N LYS A 4 -13.44 1.63 -29.80
CA LYS A 4 -12.74 0.46 -29.22
C LYS A 4 -11.32 0.81 -28.78
N LEU A 5 -10.69 1.74 -29.48
CA LEU A 5 -9.34 2.20 -29.19
C LEU A 5 -9.30 3.05 -27.91
N VAL A 6 -10.32 3.89 -27.71
CA VAL A 6 -10.51 4.65 -26.46
C VAL A 6 -10.74 3.71 -25.27
N TYR A 7 -11.59 2.69 -25.43
CA TYR A 7 -11.83 1.70 -24.38
C TYR A 7 -10.56 0.94 -23.99
N ALA A 8 -9.77 0.51 -24.97
CA ALA A 8 -8.49 -0.17 -24.73
C ALA A 8 -7.51 0.75 -23.97
N LEU A 9 -7.43 2.02 -24.35
CA LEU A 9 -6.59 3.01 -23.66
C LEU A 9 -7.01 3.21 -22.20
N VAL A 10 -8.31 3.40 -21.95
CA VAL A 10 -8.83 3.56 -20.58
C VAL A 10 -8.57 2.32 -19.73
N PHE A 11 -8.76 1.13 -20.31
CA PHE A 11 -8.46 -0.14 -19.64
C PHE A 11 -6.96 -0.28 -19.30
N VAL A 12 -6.08 0.01 -20.25
CA VAL A 12 -4.62 -0.07 -20.05
C VAL A 12 -4.14 0.97 -19.03
N LEU A 13 -4.70 2.18 -19.05
CA LEU A 13 -4.39 3.22 -18.05
C LEU A 13 -4.82 2.79 -16.65
N SER A 14 -6.04 2.28 -16.51
CA SER A 14 -6.57 1.83 -15.22
C SER A 14 -5.78 0.66 -14.64
N VAL A 15 -5.43 -0.33 -15.47
CA VAL A 15 -4.56 -1.46 -15.07
C VAL A 15 -3.16 -0.97 -14.68
N GLN A 16 -2.57 -0.02 -15.41
CA GLN A 16 -1.26 0.54 -15.05
C GLN A 16 -1.28 1.29 -13.71
N THR A 17 -2.29 2.12 -13.45
CA THR A 17 -2.45 2.75 -12.14
C THR A 17 -2.61 1.73 -11.01
N LEU A 18 -3.30 0.63 -11.28
CA LEU A 18 -3.46 -0.48 -10.33
C LEU A 18 -2.11 -1.15 -10.06
N MET A 19 -1.36 -1.50 -11.10
CA MET A 19 -0.04 -2.14 -10.97
C MET A 19 0.98 -1.25 -10.25
N ILE A 20 1.03 0.05 -10.57
CA ILE A 20 1.90 1.01 -9.88
C ILE A 20 1.50 1.11 -8.41
N SER A 21 0.20 1.14 -8.12
CA SER A 21 -0.27 1.20 -6.74
C SER A 21 0.06 -0.06 -5.96
N VAL A 22 0.10 -1.24 -6.60
CA VAL A 22 0.47 -2.52 -5.98
C VAL A 22 1.99 -2.64 -5.81
N ASN A 23 2.78 -2.14 -6.75
CA ASN A 23 4.24 -2.15 -6.63
C ASN A 23 4.76 -1.16 -5.58
N ALA A 24 4.01 -0.08 -5.31
CA ALA A 24 4.28 0.84 -4.22
C ALA A 24 3.95 0.28 -2.82
N CYS A 25 3.40 -0.94 -2.74
CA CYS A 25 3.08 -1.57 -1.47
C CYS A 25 4.35 -2.13 -0.83
N PHE A 26 4.45 -2.00 0.49
CA PHE A 26 5.55 -2.61 1.22
C PHE A 26 5.46 -4.13 1.10
N ALA A 27 6.30 -4.70 0.24
CA ALA A 27 6.45 -6.14 0.10
C ALA A 27 7.05 -6.77 1.36
N ASN A 28 7.89 -6.00 2.07
CA ASN A 28 8.54 -6.45 3.29
C ASN A 28 8.06 -5.64 4.50
N PRO A 29 7.55 -6.30 5.57
CA PRO A 29 7.27 -5.62 6.82
C PRO A 29 8.59 -5.07 7.41
N PRO A 30 8.57 -3.87 8.02
CA PRO A 30 9.73 -3.36 8.73
C PRO A 30 10.07 -4.32 9.88
N GLN A 31 11.34 -4.73 9.94
CA GLN A 31 11.82 -5.59 11.01
C GLN A 31 12.01 -4.77 12.28
N ARG A 32 11.53 -5.31 13.39
CA ARG A 32 11.68 -4.70 14.71
C ARG A 32 13.16 -4.78 15.13
N GLY A 33 13.82 -3.63 15.24
CA GLY A 33 15.15 -3.53 15.84
C GLY A 33 15.08 -3.70 17.37
N GLN A 34 16.24 -3.92 17.98
CA GLN A 34 16.36 -4.12 19.45
C GLN A 34 15.84 -2.92 20.27
N TYR A 35 15.83 -1.71 19.67
CA TYR A 35 15.32 -0.47 20.26
C TYR A 35 13.99 0.00 19.66
N SER A 36 13.41 -0.75 18.72
CA SER A 36 12.16 -0.36 18.06
C SER A 36 10.94 -0.64 18.96
N PRO A 37 9.94 0.26 18.97
CA PRO A 37 8.71 0.05 19.71
C PRO A 37 8.00 -1.24 19.27
N ALA A 38 7.22 -1.82 20.17
CA ALA A 38 6.60 -3.13 19.96
C ALA A 38 5.61 -3.20 18.79
N CYS A 39 5.14 -2.03 18.33
CA CYS A 39 4.26 -1.89 17.19
C CYS A 39 4.98 -1.93 15.84
N VAL A 40 6.31 -1.82 15.76
CA VAL A 40 6.99 -1.88 14.45
C VAL A 40 6.77 -3.23 13.79
N GLY A 41 6.30 -3.22 12.55
CA GLY A 41 6.01 -4.42 11.76
C GLY A 41 4.58 -4.93 11.87
N THR A 42 3.73 -4.37 12.74
CA THR A 42 2.31 -4.71 12.75
C THR A 42 1.61 -4.12 11.52
N ARG A 43 0.71 -4.89 10.91
CA ARG A 43 -0.05 -4.47 9.73
C ARG A 43 -1.04 -3.37 10.10
N CYS A 44 -1.01 -2.25 9.38
CA CYS A 44 -2.01 -1.19 9.51
C CYS A 44 -2.87 -1.10 8.24
N SER A 45 -4.12 -1.51 8.36
CA SER A 45 -5.12 -1.46 7.28
C SER A 45 -6.04 -0.25 7.41
N TRP A 46 -7.02 -0.12 6.52
CA TRP A 46 -8.06 0.91 6.61
C TRP A 46 -8.82 0.92 7.96
N GLY A 47 -8.88 -0.22 8.66
CA GLY A 47 -9.46 -0.33 10.01
C GLY A 47 -8.45 -0.62 11.13
N GLY A 48 -7.17 -0.83 10.80
CA GLY A 48 -6.13 -1.15 11.76
C GLY A 48 -5.39 0.10 12.23
N ARG A 49 -5.33 0.33 13.54
CA ARG A 49 -4.51 1.38 14.14
C ARG A 49 -3.17 0.82 14.60
N CYS A 50 -2.12 1.60 14.38
CA CYS A 50 -0.87 1.44 15.11
C CYS A 50 -1.10 1.93 16.55
N SER A 51 -0.39 1.34 17.53
CA SER A 51 -0.42 1.88 18.90
C SER A 51 0.22 3.26 18.96
N ASP A 52 -0.07 4.04 20.01
CA ASP A 52 0.23 5.49 20.12
C ASP A 52 1.68 5.94 19.87
N ARG A 53 2.64 5.01 19.78
CA ARG A 53 4.05 5.32 19.50
C ARG A 53 4.52 4.96 18.10
N CYS A 54 3.65 4.40 17.24
CA CYS A 54 3.99 4.07 15.87
C CYS A 54 3.04 4.73 14.87
N GLU A 55 3.56 5.06 13.70
CA GLU A 55 2.80 5.61 12.59
C GLU A 55 2.60 4.58 11.49
N CYS A 56 1.43 4.64 10.84
CA CYS A 56 1.12 3.75 9.73
C CYS A 56 1.76 4.29 8.45
N ARG A 57 2.82 3.62 7.95
CA ARG A 57 3.49 3.94 6.68
C ARG A 57 3.10 2.99 5.57
N GLY A 58 3.03 3.52 4.34
CA GLY A 58 2.78 2.72 3.14
C GLY A 58 1.33 2.27 2.93
N ARG A 59 0.39 2.76 3.74
CA ARG A 59 -1.04 2.53 3.53
C ARG A 59 -1.53 3.36 2.34
N ASN A 60 -2.15 2.69 1.38
CA ASN A 60 -2.84 3.33 0.26
C ASN A 60 -4.22 2.68 0.06
N TRP A 61 -4.95 3.06 -0.99
CA TRP A 61 -6.29 2.50 -1.26
C TRP A 61 -6.23 1.00 -1.58
N TRP A 62 -5.13 0.54 -2.15
CA TRP A 62 -4.99 -0.81 -2.71
C TRP A 62 -4.25 -1.78 -1.78
N CYS A 63 -3.58 -1.27 -0.75
CA CYS A 63 -2.68 -2.00 0.11
C CYS A 63 -2.68 -1.51 1.54
N ASN A 64 -2.46 -2.48 2.42
CA ASN A 64 -2.21 -2.24 3.83
C ASN A 64 -0.77 -1.78 4.03
N GLY A 65 -0.58 -0.84 4.94
CA GLY A 65 0.73 -0.40 5.38
C GLY A 65 1.25 -1.23 6.55
N TYR A 66 2.38 -0.79 7.10
CA TYR A 66 2.92 -1.30 8.35
C TYR A 66 3.21 -0.16 9.31
N CYS A 67 3.14 -0.47 10.59
CA CYS A 67 3.50 0.44 11.65
C CYS A 67 5.02 0.58 11.75
N PHE A 68 5.47 1.82 11.89
CA PHE A 68 6.87 2.21 12.02
C PHE A 68 7.05 3.16 13.20
#